data_AF-A0AA35UMG1-F1
#
_entry.id   AF-A0AA35UMG1-F1
#
_cell.length_a   1.000
_cell.length_b   1.000
_cell.length_c   1.000
_cell.angle_alpha   90.00
_cell.angle_beta   90.00
_cell.angle_gamma   90.00
#
_symmetry.space_group_name_H-M   'P 1'
#
loop_
_entity.id
_entity.type
_entity.pdbx_description
1 polymer ?
#
loop_
_entity_poly.entity_id
_entity_poly.type
_entity_poly.pdbx_seq_one_letter_code
_entity_poly.pdbx_strand_id
1 'polypeptide(L)' 'MGVIDDQLRMATARAMSDVVVVYFSRKDFETKLDETDVIVRGVLAVLSDRLRQIQKP' A
#
# COMPACT_ATOMS: atom_id res chain seq x y z
N MET A 1 4.48 -3.52 -3.76
CA MET A 1 3.50 -2.43 -3.59
C MET A 1 4.20 -1.10 -3.69
N GLY A 2 3.66 -0.14 -4.44
CA GLY A 2 4.45 1.03 -4.82
C GLY A 2 4.81 1.99 -3.68
N VAL A 3 4.00 2.02 -2.63
CA VAL A 3 4.25 2.86 -1.45
C VAL A 3 4.92 2.08 -0.31
N ILE A 4 4.54 0.82 -0.09
CA ILE A 4 5.04 0.03 1.05
C ILE A 4 6.44 -0.57 0.79
N ASP A 5 6.75 -0.91 -0.46
CA ASP A 5 7.99 -1.62 -0.79
C ASP A 5 8.88 -0.85 -1.78
N ASP A 6 8.60 0.43 -1.96
CA ASP A 6 9.32 1.33 -2.88
C ASP A 6 9.48 0.76 -4.30
N GLN A 7 8.39 0.26 -4.87
CA GLN A 7 8.34 -0.30 -6.22
C GLN A 7 7.54 0.58 -7.16
N LEU A 8 7.68 0.36 -8.48
CA LEU A 8 6.77 0.97 -9.44
C LEU A 8 5.35 0.38 -9.34
N ARG A 9 4.38 1.07 -9.94
CA ARG A 9 2.98 0.60 -10.00
C ARG A 9 2.94 -0.71 -10.79
N MET A 10 2.38 -1.75 -10.15
CA MET A 10 2.30 -3.10 -10.72
C MET A 10 1.02 -3.33 -11.55
N ALA A 11 0.03 -2.43 -11.46
CA ALA A 11 -1.26 -2.58 -12.12
C ALA A 11 -1.87 -1.21 -12.47
N THR A 12 -2.81 -1.23 -13.42
CA THR A 12 -3.61 -0.06 -13.80
C THR A 12 -4.90 -0.04 -12.98
N ALA A 13 -5.25 1.12 -12.44
CA ALA A 13 -6.54 1.34 -11.76
C ALA A 13 -7.49 2.10 -12.68
N ARG A 14 -8.77 1.70 -12.73
CA ARG A 14 -9.83 2.38 -13.48
C ARG A 14 -11.11 2.43 -12.65
N ALA A 15 -11.80 3.56 -12.68
CA ALA A 15 -13.14 3.68 -12.10
C ALA A 15 -14.16 2.94 -12.98
N MET A 16 -14.91 2.02 -12.37
CA MET A 16 -16.00 1.28 -13.03
C MET A 16 -17.37 1.96 -12.85
N SER A 17 -17.44 2.92 -11.93
CA SER A 17 -18.60 3.74 -11.59
C SER A 17 -18.09 5.08 -11.04
N ASP A 18 -18.99 5.98 -10.69
CA ASP A 18 -18.64 7.22 -10.01
C ASP A 18 -17.94 6.91 -8.67
N VAL A 19 -16.81 7.58 -8.43
CA VAL A 19 -15.98 7.40 -7.24
C VAL A 19 -15.43 8.73 -6.76
N VAL A 20 -15.30 8.88 -5.44
CA VAL A 20 -14.55 9.97 -4.81
C VAL A 20 -13.15 9.47 -4.51
N VAL A 21 -12.13 10.14 -5.04
CA VAL A 21 -10.73 9.79 -4.80
C VAL A 21 -10.20 10.62 -3.63
N VAL A 22 -9.71 9.94 -2.59
CA VAL A 22 -8.95 10.56 -1.51
C VAL A 22 -7.47 10.42 -1.83
N TYR A 23 -6.80 11.55 -2.04
CA TYR A 23 -5.36 11.58 -2.25
C TYR A 23 -4.61 11.46 -0.93
N PHE A 24 -3.57 10.63 -0.92
CA PHE A 24 -2.65 10.49 0.20
C PHE A 24 -1.23 10.35 -0.34
N SER A 25 -0.33 11.22 0.08
CA SER A 25 1.04 11.23 -0.45
C SER A 25 1.90 10.14 0.19
N ARG A 26 3.01 9.78 -0.48
CA ARG A 26 4.00 8.86 0.09
C ARG A 26 4.57 9.39 1.40
N LYS A 27 4.84 10.69 1.48
CA LYS A 27 5.37 11.33 2.68
C LYS A 27 4.39 11.25 3.85
N ASP A 28 3.10 11.50 3.59
CA ASP A 28 2.07 11.42 4.64
C ASP A 28 1.90 9.96 5.11
N PHE A 29 2.01 9.01 4.20
CA PHE A 29 2.00 7.58 4.52
C PHE A 29 3.17 7.17 5.41
N GLU A 30 4.39 7.55 5.04
CA GLU A 30 5.60 7.27 5.82
C GLU A 30 5.51 7.88 7.22
N THR A 31 5.12 9.16 7.31
CA THR A 31 4.93 9.87 8.59
C THR A 31 3.95 9.11 9.48
N LYS A 32 2.80 8.71 8.92
CA LYS A 32 1.76 8.02 9.69
C LYS A 32 2.17 6.61 10.09
N LEU A 33 2.95 5.93 9.25
CA LEU A 33 3.48 4.60 9.55
C LEU A 33 4.52 4.69 10.67
N ASP A 34 5.38 5.70 10.67
CA ASP A 34 6.41 5.94 11.68
C ASP A 34 5.81 6.28 13.06
N GLU A 35 4.68 6.99 13.09
CA GLU A 35 3.91 7.29 14.30
C GLU A 35 3.15 6.09 14.87
N THR A 36 3.09 4.97 14.14
CA THR A 36 2.30 3.79 14.52
C THR A 36 3.12 2.76 15.32
N ASP A 37 2.43 2.02 16.21
CA ASP A 37 2.99 0.89 16.96
C ASP A 37 3.68 -0.17 16.05
N VAL A 38 4.71 -0.80 16.59
CA VAL A 38 5.51 -1.83 15.92
C VAL A 38 4.68 -3.02 15.43
N ILE A 39 3.60 -3.38 16.14
CA ILE A 39 2.71 -4.48 15.77
C ILE A 39 1.98 -4.17 14.47
N VAL A 40 1.46 -2.97 14.29
CA VAL A 40 0.73 -2.58 13.08
C VAL A 40 1.67 -2.55 11.87
N ARG A 41 2.89 -2.06 12.06
CA ARG A 41 3.94 -2.11 11.02
C ARG A 41 4.26 -3.55 10.62
N GLY A 42 4.35 -4.46 11.59
CA GLY A 42 4.54 -5.90 11.34
C GLY A 42 3.40 -6.52 10.54
N VAL A 43 2.14 -6.23 10.91
CA VAL A 43 0.96 -6.71 10.17
C VAL A 43 0.96 -6.21 8.72
N LEU A 44 1.27 -4.93 8.51
CA LEU A 44 1.32 -4.35 7.18
C LEU A 44 2.37 -5.02 6.29
N ALA A 45 3.56 -5.31 6.84
CA ALA A 45 4.62 -6.04 6.13
C ALA A 45 4.15 -7.44 5.72
N VAL A 46 3.56 -8.22 6.63
CA VAL A 46 3.07 -9.58 6.35
C VAL A 46 1.97 -9.57 5.28
N LEU A 47 1.03 -8.61 5.34
CA LEU A 47 -0.02 -8.49 4.34
C LEU A 47 0.54 -8.11 2.96
N SER A 48 1.55 -7.23 2.91
CA SER A 48 2.25 -6.87 1.67
C SER A 48 2.91 -8.10 1.02
N ASP A 49 3.61 -8.89 1.81
CA ASP A 49 4.26 -10.12 1.36
C ASP A 49 3.24 -11.16 0.85
N ARG A 50 2.11 -11.31 1.55
CA ARG A 50 1.06 -12.23 1.13
C ARG A 50 0.43 -11.84 -0.21
N LEU A 51 0.16 -10.55 -0.41
CA LEU A 51 -0.37 -10.04 -1.68
C LEU A 51 0.60 -10.31 -2.84
N ARG A 52 1.91 -10.19 -2.61
CA ARG A 52 2.92 -10.55 -3.62
C ARG A 52 2.89 -12.02 -3.97
N GLN A 53 2.75 -12.91 -2.99
CA GLN A 53 2.68 -14.35 -3.25
C GLN A 53 1.48 -14.72 -4.12
N ILE A 54 0.33 -14.06 -3.90
CA ILE A 54 -0.88 -14.26 -4.70
C ILE A 54 -0.71 -13.75 -6.15
N GLN A 55 0.13 -12.72 -6.35
CA GLN A 55 0.41 -12.13 -7.66
C GLN A 55 1.54 -12.83 -8.44
N LYS A 56 2.25 -13.79 -7.83
CA LYS A 56 3.20 -14.64 -8.56
C LYS A 56 2.40 -15.71 -9.35
N PRO A 57 2.78 -15.98 -10.62
CA PRO A 57 2.13 -17.01 -11.43
C PRO A 57 2.30 -18.42 -10.84
#